data_AF-A0A933CQ62-F1
#
_entry.id   AF-A0A933CQ62-F1
#
_cell.length_a   1.000
_cell.length_b   1.000
_cell.length_c   1.000
_cell.angle_alpha   90.00
_cell.angle_beta   90.00
_cell.angle_gamma   90.00
#
_symmetry.space_group_name_H-M   'P 1'
#
loop_
_entity.id
_entity.type
_entity.pdbx_description
1 polymer ?
#
loop_
_entity_poly.entity_id
_entity_poly.type
_entity_poly.pdbx_seq_one_letter_code
_entity_poly.pdbx_strand_id
1 'polypeptide(L)'
;MQIKILGKPFEVPEKNMLLRCFQYLSPETIPYGRFCWNQECQTCRVAYQMPGGQEAPRQVLSCKIIVAEGMEITELSTELTWNLKKALALEKS
;
A
#
# COMPACT_ATOMS: atom_id res chain seq x y z
N MET A 1 4.27 2.48 13.29
CA MET A 1 5.33 1.92 12.43
C MET A 1 5.65 2.81 11.25
N GLN A 2 6.92 2.93 10.89
CA GLN A 2 7.37 3.67 9.70
C GLN A 2 7.56 2.74 8.50
N ILE A 3 6.97 3.11 7.36
CA ILE A 3 7.14 2.46 6.06
C ILE A 3 7.44 3.52 4.99
N LYS A 4 7.84 3.08 3.79
CA LYS A 4 7.94 3.94 2.61
C LYS A 4 6.90 3.54 1.57
N ILE A 5 6.29 4.52 0.92
CA ILE A 5 5.41 4.31 -0.23
C ILE A 5 5.92 5.22 -1.34
N LEU A 6 6.35 4.62 -2.46
CA LEU A 6 6.92 5.31 -3.60
C LEU A 6 8.05 6.28 -3.18
N GLY A 7 8.96 5.80 -2.32
CA GLY A 7 10.10 6.57 -1.79
C GLY A 7 9.77 7.58 -0.69
N LYS A 8 8.49 7.84 -0.38
CA LYS A 8 8.06 8.79 0.65
C LYS A 8 7.78 8.08 1.98
N PRO A 9 8.23 8.60 3.14
CA PRO A 9 8.00 7.97 4.44
C PRO A 9 6.57 8.22 4.96
N PHE A 10 5.97 7.22 5.61
CA PHE A 10 4.66 7.31 6.24
C PHE A 10 4.61 6.55 7.57
N GLU A 11 3.82 7.06 8.51
CA GLU A 11 3.47 6.36 9.73
C GLU A 11 2.12 5.66 9.59
N VAL A 12 2.09 4.38 9.96
CA VAL A 12 0.90 3.53 9.86
C VAL A 12 0.70 2.66 11.12
N PRO A 13 -0.54 2.21 11.39
CA PRO A 13 -0.82 1.28 12.47
C PRO A 13 -0.04 -0.04 12.33
N GLU A 14 0.52 -0.51 13.43
CA GLU A 14 1.26 -1.77 13.51
C GLU A 14 0.34 -2.98 13.43
N LYS A 15 0.90 -4.15 13.08
CA LYS A 15 0.21 -5.46 13.09
C LYS A 15 -1.12 -5.48 12.32
N ASN A 16 -1.23 -4.64 11.29
CA ASN A 16 -2.42 -4.51 10.46
C ASN A 16 -2.15 -4.97 9.03
N MET A 17 -3.21 -5.34 8.31
CA MET A 17 -3.12 -5.58 6.88
C MET A 17 -2.68 -4.29 6.17
N LEU A 18 -1.86 -4.41 5.12
CA LEU A 18 -1.39 -3.24 4.39
C LEU A 18 -2.57 -2.42 3.80
N LEU A 19 -3.64 -3.07 3.36
CA LEU A 19 -4.84 -2.36 2.88
C LEU A 19 -5.53 -1.55 4.00
N ARG A 20 -5.48 -2.00 5.26
CA ARG A 20 -5.95 -1.19 6.42
C ARG A 20 -5.05 0.02 6.64
N CYS A 21 -3.75 -0.12 6.42
CA CYS A 21 -2.81 1.00 6.50
C CYS A 21 -3.10 2.06 5.43
N PHE A 22 -3.43 1.62 4.21
CA PHE A 22 -3.89 2.53 3.16
C PHE A 22 -5.21 3.21 3.52
N GLN A 23 -6.15 2.48 4.12
CA GLN A 23 -7.38 3.07 4.64
C GLN A 23 -7.12 4.14 5.70
N TYR A 24 -6.15 3.90 6.60
CA TYR A 24 -5.74 4.89 7.60
C TYR A 24 -5.18 6.16 6.96
N LEU A 25 -4.34 6.02 5.92
CA LEU A 25 -3.76 7.16 5.20
C LEU A 25 -4.76 7.92 4.33
N SER A 26 -5.79 7.22 3.82
CA SER A 26 -6.79 7.81 2.92
C SER A 26 -8.22 7.32 3.25
N PRO A 27 -8.78 7.76 4.39
CA PRO A 27 -10.05 7.28 4.90
C PRO A 27 -11.25 7.66 4.03
N GLU A 28 -11.11 8.70 3.20
CA GLU A 28 -12.19 9.20 2.34
C GLU A 28 -12.30 8.48 0.98
N THR A 29 -11.30 7.69 0.59
CA THR A 29 -11.26 7.10 -0.75
C THR A 29 -11.12 5.59 -0.72
N ILE A 30 -10.21 5.04 0.11
CA ILE A 30 -9.98 3.60 0.18
C ILE A 30 -11.24 2.80 0.56
N PRO A 31 -12.09 3.21 1.52
CA PRO A 31 -13.33 2.48 1.84
C PRO A 31 -14.32 2.38 0.69
N TYR A 32 -14.28 3.33 -0.25
CA TYR A 32 -15.18 3.40 -1.40
C TYR A 32 -14.52 2.88 -2.70
N GLY A 33 -13.24 2.48 -2.63
CA GLY A 33 -12.53 1.85 -3.74
C GLY A 33 -13.01 0.42 -4.01
N ARG A 34 -12.64 -0.14 -5.17
CA ARG A 34 -13.05 -1.48 -5.59
C ARG A 34 -12.26 -2.59 -4.88
N PHE A 35 -12.31 -2.65 -3.55
CA PHE A 35 -11.55 -3.62 -2.74
C PHE A 35 -12.46 -4.62 -2.02
N CYS A 36 -12.26 -5.90 -2.31
CA CYS A 36 -13.08 -7.01 -1.78
C CYS A 36 -12.60 -7.64 -0.46
N TRP A 37 -11.36 -7.36 -0.03
CA TRP A 37 -10.70 -8.00 1.14
C TRP A 37 -10.56 -9.55 1.11
N ASN A 38 -11.11 -10.22 0.09
CA ASN A 38 -11.15 -11.68 -0.03
C ASN A 38 -10.25 -12.24 -1.15
N GLN A 39 -9.57 -11.38 -1.93
CA GLN A 39 -8.68 -11.68 -3.08
C GLN A 39 -9.36 -11.81 -4.44
N GLU A 40 -10.69 -11.74 -4.52
CA GLU A 40 -11.38 -11.91 -5.81
C GLU A 40 -11.11 -10.76 -6.77
N CYS A 41 -11.13 -9.51 -6.30
CA CYS A 41 -10.98 -8.34 -7.18
C CYS A 41 -9.56 -8.16 -7.74
N GLN A 42 -8.53 -8.65 -7.02
CA GLN A 42 -7.11 -8.44 -7.35
C GLN A 42 -6.68 -6.96 -7.57
N THR A 43 -7.52 -5.97 -7.26
CA THR A 43 -7.25 -4.54 -7.51
C THR A 43 -6.34 -3.90 -6.46
N CYS A 44 -6.04 -4.59 -5.36
CA CYS A 44 -5.19 -4.09 -4.28
C CYS A 44 -3.73 -4.60 -4.36
N ARG A 45 -3.26 -4.94 -5.57
CA ARG A 45 -1.90 -5.39 -5.83
C ARG A 45 -0.88 -4.30 -5.55
N VAL A 46 0.23 -4.72 -4.94
CA VAL A 46 1.41 -3.90 -4.68
C VAL A 46 2.67 -4.71 -4.95
N ALA A 47 3.77 -4.02 -5.24
CA ALA A 47 5.11 -4.59 -5.10
C ALA A 47 5.77 -3.97 -3.86
N TYR A 48 6.47 -4.79 -3.07
CA TYR A 48 7.25 -4.29 -1.95
C TYR A 48 8.61 -4.96 -1.85
N GLN A 49 9.53 -4.26 -1.19
CA GLN A 49 10.83 -4.78 -0.78
C GLN A 49 11.07 -4.51 0.70
N MET A 50 11.96 -5.31 1.29
CA MET A 50 12.42 -5.14 2.67
C MET A 50 13.82 -4.53 2.68
N PRO A 51 14.18 -3.76 3.73
CA PRO A 51 15.50 -3.15 3.83
C PRO A 51 16.58 -4.23 3.85
N GLY A 52 17.63 -4.03 3.05
CA GLY A 52 18.73 -5.00 2.92
C GLY A 52 18.39 -6.26 2.11
N GLY A 53 17.17 -6.36 1.56
CA GLY A 53 16.80 -7.44 0.64
C GLY A 53 17.54 -7.32 -0.68
N GLN A 54 18.31 -8.35 -1.04
CA GLN A 54 18.91 -8.49 -2.38
C GLN A 54 17.93 -9.05 -3.42
N GLU A 55 16.73 -9.43 -2.99
CA GLU A 55 15.69 -9.99 -3.85
C GLU A 55 14.89 -8.92 -4.58
N ALA A 56 14.40 -9.27 -5.77
CA ALA A 56 13.50 -8.43 -6.53
C ALA A 56 12.20 -8.13 -5.73
N PRO A 57 11.57 -6.96 -5.94
CA PRO A 57 10.31 -6.62 -5.30
C PRO A 57 9.25 -7.70 -5.48
N ARG A 58 8.59 -8.09 -4.38
CA ARG A 58 7.60 -9.16 -4.38
C ARG A 58 6.21 -8.58 -4.65
N GLN A 59 5.52 -9.10 -5.67
CA GLN A 59 4.14 -8.74 -5.95
C GLN A 59 3.16 -9.52 -5.06
N VAL A 60 2.30 -8.79 -4.35
CA VAL A 60 1.33 -9.36 -3.40
C VAL A 60 0.03 -8.57 -3.40
N LEU A 61 -0.96 -9.05 -2.66
CA LEU A 61 -2.19 -8.32 -2.37
C LEU A 61 -2.09 -7.65 -1.01
N SER A 62 -2.29 -6.33 -0.96
CA SER A 62 -2.25 -5.55 0.29
C SER A 62 -3.31 -5.99 1.32
N CYS A 63 -4.39 -6.65 0.89
CA CYS A 63 -5.38 -7.25 1.79
C CYS A 63 -4.96 -8.61 2.40
N LYS A 64 -3.76 -9.12 2.07
CA LYS A 64 -3.25 -10.42 2.56
C LYS A 64 -1.85 -10.38 3.15
N ILE A 65 -1.22 -9.21 3.17
CA ILE A 65 0.05 -9.02 3.87
C ILE A 65 -0.14 -8.12 5.07
N ILE A 66 0.55 -8.48 6.16
CA ILE A 66 0.66 -7.64 7.34
C ILE A 66 1.84 -6.69 7.10
N VAL A 67 1.65 -5.41 7.42
CA VAL A 67 2.70 -4.42 7.30
C VAL A 67 3.86 -4.76 8.25
N ALA A 68 5.10 -4.50 7.82
CA ALA A 68 6.29 -4.68 8.63
C ALA A 68 7.17 -3.42 8.63
N GLU A 69 8.00 -3.26 9.65
CA GLU A 69 8.86 -2.08 9.79
C GLU A 69 9.91 -2.03 8.69
N GLY A 70 10.13 -0.84 8.14
CA GLY A 70 11.07 -0.62 7.04
C GLY A 70 10.57 -1.10 5.68
N MET A 71 9.38 -1.70 5.58
CA MET A 71 8.77 -2.11 4.32
C MET A 71 8.68 -0.91 3.36
N GLU A 72 9.09 -1.13 2.12
CA GLU A 72 9.01 -0.14 1.06
C GLU A 72 8.09 -0.64 -0.06
N ILE A 73 6.99 0.07 -0.28
CA ILE A 73 6.05 -0.18 -1.37
C ILE A 73 6.56 0.56 -2.61
N THR A 74 7.03 -0.20 -3.58
CA THR A 74 7.67 0.32 -4.80
C THR A 74 6.68 0.50 -5.94
N GLU A 75 5.57 -0.24 -5.93
CA GLU A 75 4.51 -0.15 -6.95
C GLU A 75 3.13 -0.30 -6.33
N LEU A 76 2.16 0.39 -6.93
CA LEU A 76 0.75 0.34 -6.59
C LEU A 76 -0.05 0.00 -7.85
N SER A 77 -1.13 -0.76 -7.70
CA SER A 77 -2.12 -0.90 -8.76
C SER A 77 -2.74 0.46 -9.15
N THR A 78 -3.40 0.52 -10.31
CA THR A 78 -4.13 1.72 -10.76
C THR A 78 -5.19 2.15 -9.74
N GLU A 79 -5.96 1.21 -9.21
CA GLU A 79 -7.00 1.48 -8.22
C GLU A 79 -6.40 2.05 -6.92
N LEU A 80 -5.29 1.49 -6.43
CA LEU A 80 -4.61 2.02 -5.24
C LEU A 80 -4.01 3.40 -5.51
N THR A 81 -3.37 3.59 -6.66
CA THR A 81 -2.78 4.87 -7.06
C THR A 81 -3.84 5.98 -7.09
N TRP A 82 -5.01 5.71 -7.67
CA TRP A 82 -6.12 6.66 -7.70
C TRP A 82 -6.61 7.01 -6.30
N ASN A 83 -6.90 5.99 -5.48
CA ASN A 83 -7.45 6.20 -4.14
C ASN A 83 -6.42 6.87 -3.20
N LEU A 84 -5.13 6.58 -3.32
CA LEU A 84 -4.07 7.15 -2.48
C LEU A 84 -3.52 8.48 -3.00
N LYS A 85 -3.93 8.94 -4.18
CA LYS A 85 -3.36 10.10 -4.87
C LYS A 85 -3.19 11.33 -3.97
N LYS A 86 -4.23 11.68 -3.20
CA LYS A 86 -4.22 12.84 -2.29
C LYS A 86 -3.26 12.62 -1.12
N ALA A 87 -3.33 11.46 -0.47
CA ALA A 87 -2.48 11.12 0.67
C ALA A 87 -0.98 11.08 0.29
N LEU A 88 -0.67 10.63 -0.92
CA LEU A 88 0.71 10.53 -1.42
C LEU A 88 1.21 11.80 -2.09
N ALA A 89 0.38 12.85 -2.19
CA ALA A 89 0.67 14.07 -2.95
C ALA A 89 1.26 13.74 -4.34
N LEU A 90 0.60 12.83 -5.07
CA LEU A 90 0.96 12.51 -6.45
C LEU A 90 0.42 13.64 -7.34
N GLU A 91 1.28 14.57 -7.74
CA GLU A 91 0.92 15.68 -8.63
C GLU A 91 0.47 15.16 -10.00
N LYS A 92 -0.33 15.97 -10.70
CA LYS A 92 -0.76 15.67 -12.07
C LYS A 92 0.46 15.82 -12.98
N SER A 93 0.93 14.73 -13.58
CA SER A 93 1.65 14.78 -14.86
C SER A 93 0.74 15.36 -15.94
#